data_AF-A0A3B8Q8V2-F1
#
_entry.id   AF-A0A3B8Q8V2-F1
#
_cell.length_a   1.000
_cell.length_b   1.000
_cell.length_c   1.000
_cell.angle_alpha   90.00
_cell.angle_beta   90.00
_cell.angle_gamma   90.00
#
_symmetry.space_group_name_H-M   'P 1'
#
loop_
_entity.id
_entity.type
_entity.pdbx_description
1 polymer ?
#
loop_
_entity_poly.entity_id
_entity_poly.type
_entity_poly.pdbx_seq_one_letter_code
_entity_poly.pdbx_strand_id
1 'polypeptide(L)'
;MEYIRIKTVTEEDFDRVITSAGGSRILEESSADYRLNEAIIELKLVSEEGFEKTDRQRKLANLFREMQPDQPVVLISPESLNESNSRNYYRIVEVPIKNACKKASKQLQATAKRDGQPPVRVLVILNVGYTLLSPDEFKDVCFKCVCNDTSGIDWLVCGGIYFHSDKFDNYVIARFENLPINLGRSFPSRDALLESWDRYLNESMTEMVRNPVPISDGRMPVIDLTFELNSIRYIKPATGMPQSSFWPGGAAPRDNTSG
;
A
#
# COMPACT_ATOMS: atom_id res chain seq x y z
N MET A 1 23.63 -11.69 10.01
CA MET A 1 22.41 -12.29 9.44
C MET A 1 21.81 -11.28 8.50
N GLU A 2 21.37 -11.75 7.34
CA GLU A 2 20.67 -10.93 6.35
C GLU A 2 19.17 -10.98 6.64
N TYR A 3 18.43 -9.99 6.15
CA TYR A 3 16.97 -9.99 6.26
C TYR A 3 16.37 -11.09 5.40
N ILE A 4 15.34 -11.75 5.93
CA ILE A 4 14.44 -12.57 5.11
C ILE A 4 13.75 -11.67 4.09
N ARG A 5 13.39 -12.25 2.95
CA ARG A 5 12.64 -11.61 1.87
C ARG A 5 11.23 -12.19 1.79
N ILE A 6 10.27 -11.35 1.41
CA ILE A 6 8.92 -11.82 1.12
C ILE A 6 8.55 -11.58 -0.34
N LYS A 7 7.75 -12.47 -0.91
CA LYS A 7 7.27 -12.33 -2.28
C LYS A 7 6.38 -11.09 -2.39
N THR A 8 6.59 -10.27 -3.43
CA THR A 8 5.67 -9.18 -3.77
C THR A 8 4.40 -9.76 -4.37
N VAL A 9 3.24 -9.23 -3.96
CA VAL A 9 1.95 -9.62 -4.56
C VAL A 9 1.91 -9.13 -6.01
N THR A 10 1.66 -10.05 -6.93
CA THR A 10 1.54 -9.77 -8.36
C THR A 10 0.08 -9.81 -8.82
N GLU A 11 -0.19 -9.39 -10.05
CA GLU A 11 -1.51 -9.57 -10.66
C GLU A 11 -1.90 -11.04 -10.78
N GLU A 12 -0.95 -11.93 -11.14
CA GLU A 12 -1.19 -13.36 -11.24
C GLU A 12 -1.56 -13.99 -9.89
N ASP A 13 -1.01 -13.46 -8.79
CA ASP A 13 -1.42 -13.86 -7.45
C ASP A 13 -2.88 -13.47 -7.18
N PHE A 14 -3.27 -12.27 -7.61
CA PHE A 14 -4.63 -11.77 -7.45
C PHE A 14 -5.63 -12.46 -8.41
N ASP A 15 -5.21 -12.88 -9.60
CA ASP A 15 -6.00 -13.74 -10.50
C ASP A 15 -6.48 -15.00 -9.77
N ARG A 16 -5.58 -15.62 -8.99
CA ARG A 16 -5.89 -16.82 -8.20
C ARG A 16 -6.86 -16.51 -7.07
N VAL A 17 -6.71 -15.36 -6.41
CA VAL A 17 -7.66 -14.90 -5.38
C VAL A 17 -9.06 -14.75 -5.98
N ILE A 18 -9.17 -14.07 -7.11
CA ILE A 18 -10.45 -13.85 -7.81
C ILE A 18 -11.06 -15.17 -8.27
N THR A 19 -10.27 -16.05 -8.88
CA THR A 19 -10.74 -17.36 -9.34
C THR A 19 -11.22 -18.20 -8.16
N SER A 20 -10.49 -18.18 -7.04
CA SER A 20 -10.87 -18.88 -5.81
C SER A 20 -12.14 -18.33 -5.15
N ALA A 21 -12.48 -17.06 -5.39
CA ALA A 21 -13.73 -16.44 -4.97
C ALA A 21 -14.90 -16.76 -5.91
N GLY A 22 -14.66 -17.49 -7.01
CA GLY A 22 -15.66 -17.79 -8.04
C GLY A 22 -15.79 -16.73 -9.13
N GLY A 23 -14.85 -15.79 -9.20
CA GLY A 23 -14.78 -14.76 -10.23
C GLY A 23 -13.91 -15.16 -11.43
N SER A 24 -13.71 -14.20 -12.34
CA SER A 24 -12.89 -14.37 -13.54
C SER A 24 -12.24 -13.07 -13.99
N ARG A 25 -11.11 -13.15 -14.71
CA ARG A 25 -10.49 -12.00 -15.37
C ARG A 25 -11.33 -11.55 -16.58
N ILE A 26 -11.40 -10.24 -16.79
CA ILE A 26 -11.97 -9.61 -17.99
C ILE A 26 -10.80 -9.37 -18.96
N LEU A 27 -10.92 -9.86 -20.19
CA LEU A 27 -9.83 -9.83 -21.18
C LEU A 27 -9.85 -8.59 -22.09
N GLU A 28 -10.83 -7.71 -21.92
CA GLU A 28 -11.01 -6.53 -22.76
C GLU A 28 -9.99 -5.44 -22.40
N GLU A 29 -9.48 -4.73 -23.40
CA GLU A 29 -8.62 -3.58 -23.12
C GLU A 29 -9.41 -2.40 -22.55
N SER A 30 -8.74 -1.60 -21.71
CA SER A 30 -9.31 -0.41 -21.08
C SER A 30 -10.58 -0.68 -20.26
N SER A 31 -10.74 -1.90 -19.74
CA SER A 31 -11.80 -2.30 -18.82
C SER A 31 -11.29 -2.41 -17.38
N ALA A 32 -12.23 -2.66 -16.47
CA ALA A 32 -11.97 -3.31 -15.19
C ALA A 32 -11.27 -4.66 -15.41
N ASP A 33 -10.45 -5.07 -14.46
CA ASP A 33 -9.64 -6.29 -14.56
C ASP A 33 -10.46 -7.58 -14.32
N TYR A 34 -11.50 -7.54 -13.48
CA TYR A 34 -12.20 -8.74 -13.03
C TYR A 34 -13.71 -8.59 -12.95
N ARG A 35 -14.40 -9.73 -13.02
CA ARG A 35 -15.80 -9.90 -12.67
C ARG A 35 -15.92 -10.86 -11.49
N LEU A 36 -16.73 -10.49 -10.50
CA LEU A 36 -17.10 -11.34 -9.37
C LEU A 36 -18.59 -11.14 -9.09
N ASN A 37 -19.41 -12.08 -9.59
CA ASN A 37 -20.87 -12.04 -9.46
C ASN A 37 -21.45 -10.68 -9.91
N GLU A 38 -21.99 -9.90 -8.98
CA GLU A 38 -22.58 -8.57 -9.19
C GLU A 38 -21.57 -7.45 -9.45
N ALA A 39 -20.29 -7.71 -9.18
CA ALA A 39 -19.25 -6.71 -9.16
C ALA A 39 -18.30 -6.81 -10.36
N ILE A 40 -17.85 -5.65 -10.79
CA ILE A 40 -16.60 -5.50 -11.56
C ILE A 40 -15.55 -4.91 -10.64
N ILE A 41 -14.34 -5.47 -10.70
CA ILE A 41 -13.24 -5.11 -9.81
C ILE A 41 -12.07 -4.61 -10.66
N GLU A 42 -11.55 -3.45 -10.29
CA GLU A 42 -10.25 -2.97 -10.77
C GLU A 42 -9.21 -3.17 -9.68
N LEU A 43 -8.06 -3.76 -10.02
CA LEU A 43 -6.92 -3.89 -9.14
C LEU A 43 -5.91 -2.76 -9.40
N LYS A 44 -5.41 -2.19 -8.31
CA LYS A 44 -4.26 -1.28 -8.34
C LYS A 44 -3.21 -1.72 -7.33
N LEU A 45 -2.04 -2.10 -7.84
CA LEU A 45 -0.85 -2.37 -7.03
C LEU A 45 -0.03 -1.08 -6.91
N VAL A 46 0.20 -0.60 -5.70
CA VAL A 46 0.98 0.62 -5.42
C VAL A 46 2.35 0.21 -4.88
N SER A 47 3.38 0.35 -5.72
CA SER A 47 4.75 -0.13 -5.45
C SER A 47 5.81 0.98 -5.46
N GLU A 48 5.44 2.25 -5.59
CA GLU A 48 6.43 3.33 -5.74
C GLU A 48 7.28 3.45 -4.47
N GLU A 49 8.62 3.39 -4.57
CA GLU A 49 9.42 3.66 -3.37
C GLU A 49 9.24 5.13 -2.98
N GLY A 50 9.07 5.34 -1.68
CA GLY A 50 8.66 6.61 -1.12
C GLY A 50 9.38 7.84 -1.67
N PHE A 51 10.70 7.73 -1.84
CA PHE A 51 11.57 8.82 -2.26
C PHE A 51 12.07 8.75 -3.71
N GLU A 52 11.55 7.88 -4.58
CA GLU A 52 12.01 7.78 -5.97
C GLU A 52 11.95 9.10 -6.75
N LYS A 53 10.94 9.94 -6.47
CA LYS A 53 10.72 11.18 -7.23
C LYS A 53 11.40 12.36 -6.54
N THR A 54 12.38 12.95 -7.23
CA THR A 54 13.08 14.18 -6.82
C THR A 54 12.12 15.33 -6.49
N ASP A 55 11.01 15.46 -7.23
CA ASP A 55 9.97 16.45 -6.94
C ASP A 55 9.31 16.23 -5.57
N ARG A 56 9.05 14.98 -5.20
CA ARG A 56 8.47 14.63 -3.89
C ARG A 56 9.51 14.89 -2.80
N GLN A 57 10.75 14.48 -3.01
CA GLN A 57 11.87 14.75 -2.10
C GLN A 57 11.98 16.26 -1.81
N ARG A 58 11.99 17.12 -2.84
CA ARG A 58 12.06 18.58 -2.68
C ARG A 58 10.89 19.14 -1.87
N LYS A 59 9.66 18.70 -2.16
CA LYS A 59 8.47 19.17 -1.43
C LYS A 59 8.51 18.76 0.04
N LEU A 60 8.91 17.52 0.34
CA LEU A 60 9.07 17.04 1.71
C LEU A 60 10.22 17.76 2.42
N ALA A 61 11.36 17.94 1.75
CA ALA A 61 12.50 18.66 2.29
C ALA A 61 12.12 20.09 2.68
N ASN A 62 11.44 20.82 1.81
CA ASN A 62 10.96 22.18 2.11
C ASN A 62 10.02 22.18 3.33
N LEU A 63 9.08 21.24 3.40
CA LEU A 63 8.12 21.14 4.51
C LEU A 63 8.80 20.90 5.87
N PHE A 64 9.80 20.01 5.92
CA PHE A 64 10.44 19.62 7.18
C PHE A 64 11.65 20.49 7.54
N ARG A 65 12.32 21.10 6.56
CA ARG A 65 13.49 21.95 6.81
C ARG A 65 13.14 23.20 7.60
N GLU A 66 11.98 23.79 7.33
CA GLU A 66 11.50 24.97 8.07
C GLU A 66 11.36 24.70 9.57
N MET A 67 11.06 23.47 9.96
CA MET A 67 10.87 23.08 11.37
C MET A 67 12.16 22.61 12.05
N GLN A 68 13.14 22.15 11.28
CA GLN A 68 14.44 21.65 11.75
C GLN A 68 15.58 22.44 11.10
N PRO A 69 15.68 23.76 11.39
CA PRO A 69 16.75 24.59 10.85
C PRO A 69 18.11 24.12 11.35
N ASP A 70 19.13 24.28 10.50
CA ASP A 70 20.55 24.02 10.80
C ASP A 70 20.93 22.59 11.22
N GLN A 71 19.99 21.64 11.16
CA GLN A 71 20.29 20.22 11.40
C GLN A 71 20.92 19.58 10.16
N PRO A 72 22.02 18.81 10.29
CA PRO A 72 22.59 18.04 9.17
C PRO A 72 21.75 16.80 8.82
N VAL A 73 20.88 16.38 9.74
CA VAL A 73 19.92 15.29 9.56
C VAL A 73 18.53 15.78 9.94
N VAL A 74 17.54 15.57 9.07
CA VAL A 74 16.15 16.00 9.27
C VAL A 74 15.25 14.77 9.32
N LEU A 75 14.48 14.64 10.41
CA LEU A 75 13.50 13.57 10.55
C LEU A 75 12.17 13.96 9.90
N ILE A 76 11.67 13.09 9.02
CA ILE A 76 10.35 13.18 8.41
C ILE A 76 9.38 12.44 9.33
N SER A 77 8.72 13.17 10.22
CA SER A 77 7.69 12.63 11.12
C SER A 77 6.37 13.38 10.93
N PRO A 78 5.35 12.77 10.28
CA PRO A 78 4.05 13.44 10.10
C PRO A 78 3.37 13.81 11.42
N GLU A 79 3.61 13.04 12.48
CA GLU A 79 3.06 13.24 13.83
C GLU A 79 3.56 14.53 14.50
N SER A 80 4.74 15.02 14.11
CA SER A 80 5.28 16.28 14.65
C SER A 80 4.74 17.52 13.94
N LEU A 81 3.92 17.38 12.90
CA LEU A 81 3.39 18.49 12.11
C LEU A 81 2.15 19.08 12.78
N ASN A 82 2.00 20.41 12.72
CA ASN A 82 0.70 21.04 12.96
C ASN A 82 -0.30 20.64 11.87
N GLU A 83 -1.59 20.92 12.08
CA GLU A 83 -2.66 20.49 11.18
C GLU A 83 -2.47 20.94 9.72
N SER A 84 -2.07 22.20 9.50
CA SER A 84 -1.85 22.74 8.16
C SER A 84 -0.71 22.00 7.43
N ASN A 85 0.41 21.80 8.12
CA ASN A 85 1.57 21.12 7.57
C ASN A 85 1.32 19.62 7.39
N SER A 86 0.56 19.00 8.28
CA SER A 86 0.10 17.61 8.14
C SER A 86 -0.75 17.43 6.88
N ARG A 87 -1.71 18.33 6.63
CA ARG A 87 -2.47 18.32 5.37
C ARG A 87 -1.58 18.48 4.13
N ASN A 88 -0.55 19.33 4.21
CA ASN A 88 0.40 19.50 3.11
C ASN A 88 1.26 18.25 2.88
N TYR A 89 1.72 17.60 3.95
CA TYR A 89 2.41 16.31 3.87
C TYR A 89 1.54 15.28 3.12
N TYR A 90 0.30 15.07 3.56
CA TYR A 90 -0.59 14.09 2.90
C TYR A 90 -0.89 14.45 1.45
N ARG A 91 -1.01 15.73 1.10
CA ARG A 91 -1.15 16.17 -0.30
C ARG A 91 0.07 15.84 -1.17
N ILE A 92 1.26 15.81 -0.59
CA ILE A 92 2.49 15.46 -1.32
C ILE A 92 2.54 13.95 -1.59
N VAL A 93 2.19 13.15 -0.59
CA VAL A 93 2.27 11.67 -0.66
C VAL A 93 1.05 11.02 -1.30
N GLU A 94 -0.12 11.68 -1.36
CA GLU A 94 -1.32 11.10 -1.98
C GLU A 94 -1.25 10.96 -3.51
N VAL A 95 -0.34 11.67 -4.19
CA VAL A 95 -0.34 11.79 -5.66
C VAL A 95 -0.39 10.44 -6.41
N PRO A 96 0.43 9.42 -6.06
CA PRO A 96 0.38 8.11 -6.74
C PRO A 96 -0.97 7.41 -6.53
N ILE A 97 -1.49 7.46 -5.31
CA ILE A 97 -2.77 6.87 -4.91
C ILE A 97 -3.92 7.56 -5.65
N LYS A 98 -3.94 8.89 -5.64
CA LYS A 98 -4.90 9.73 -6.37
C LYS A 98 -4.95 9.37 -7.86
N ASN A 99 -3.78 9.20 -8.48
CA ASN A 99 -3.70 8.83 -9.89
C ASN A 99 -4.22 7.40 -10.14
N ALA A 100 -3.91 6.45 -9.26
CA ALA A 100 -4.42 5.09 -9.31
C ALA A 100 -5.96 5.07 -9.19
N CYS A 101 -6.53 5.77 -8.20
CA CYS A 101 -7.99 5.90 -8.02
C CYS A 101 -8.68 6.52 -9.24
N LYS A 102 -8.10 7.58 -9.82
CA LYS A 102 -8.65 8.22 -11.03
C LYS A 102 -8.64 7.29 -12.24
N LYS A 103 -7.56 6.54 -12.45
CA LYS A 103 -7.48 5.54 -13.54
C LYS A 103 -8.51 4.44 -13.34
N ALA A 104 -8.58 3.88 -12.12
CA ALA A 104 -9.54 2.85 -11.78
C ALA A 104 -11.00 3.29 -11.98
N SER A 105 -11.34 4.49 -11.52
CA SER A 105 -12.68 5.06 -11.71
C SER A 105 -13.06 5.16 -13.20
N LYS A 106 -12.10 5.47 -14.09
CA LYS A 106 -12.37 5.52 -15.53
C LYS A 106 -12.61 4.13 -16.11
N GLN A 107 -11.78 3.14 -15.74
CA GLN A 107 -11.91 1.76 -16.18
C GLN A 107 -13.23 1.14 -15.73
N LEU A 108 -13.56 1.28 -14.44
CA LEU A 108 -14.82 0.81 -13.87
C LEU A 108 -16.05 1.43 -14.56
N GLN A 109 -16.02 2.75 -14.82
CA GLN A 109 -17.10 3.41 -15.54
C GLN A 109 -17.19 2.97 -17.00
N ALA A 110 -16.07 2.74 -17.67
CA ALA A 110 -16.04 2.28 -19.06
C ALA A 110 -16.63 0.88 -19.17
N THR A 111 -16.27 -0.04 -18.28
CA THR A 111 -16.83 -1.40 -18.22
C THR A 111 -18.31 -1.38 -17.86
N ALA A 112 -18.71 -0.63 -16.84
CA ALA A 112 -20.11 -0.57 -16.42
C ALA A 112 -21.07 -0.08 -17.52
N LYS A 113 -20.59 0.72 -18.49
CA LYS A 113 -21.39 1.15 -19.65
C LYS A 113 -21.66 0.05 -20.67
N ARG A 114 -20.86 -1.01 -20.68
CA ARG A 114 -21.00 -2.15 -21.62
C ARG A 114 -21.95 -3.22 -21.07
N ASP A 115 -22.18 -3.23 -19.77
CA ASP A 115 -23.05 -4.20 -19.11
C ASP A 115 -24.54 -3.84 -19.28
N GLY A 116 -25.38 -4.85 -19.50
CA GLY A 116 -26.83 -4.68 -19.62
C GLY A 116 -27.53 -4.30 -18.30
N GLN A 117 -26.89 -4.56 -17.17
CA GLN A 117 -27.30 -4.10 -15.84
C GLN A 117 -26.13 -3.40 -15.15
N PRO A 118 -26.32 -2.27 -14.45
CA PRO A 118 -25.20 -1.54 -13.86
C PRO A 118 -24.54 -2.37 -12.74
N PRO A 119 -23.30 -2.85 -12.91
CA PRO A 119 -22.61 -3.66 -11.92
C PRO A 119 -22.20 -2.80 -10.72
N VAL A 120 -21.86 -3.46 -9.61
CA VAL A 120 -21.19 -2.83 -8.48
C VAL A 120 -19.74 -2.56 -8.87
N ARG A 121 -19.26 -1.32 -8.72
CA ARG A 121 -17.92 -0.93 -9.12
C ARG A 121 -16.99 -0.93 -7.92
N VAL A 122 -16.04 -1.84 -7.90
CA VAL A 122 -15.14 -2.07 -6.77
C VAL A 122 -13.72 -1.71 -7.18
N LEU A 123 -13.04 -0.87 -6.38
CA LEU A 123 -11.60 -0.69 -6.48
C LEU A 123 -10.93 -1.53 -5.40
N VAL A 124 -10.08 -2.47 -5.79
CA VAL A 124 -9.10 -3.09 -4.89
C VAL A 124 -7.77 -2.39 -5.07
N ILE A 125 -7.25 -1.74 -4.03
CA ILE A 125 -5.96 -1.08 -4.04
C ILE A 125 -5.06 -1.67 -2.96
N LEU A 126 -3.91 -2.21 -3.39
CA LEU A 126 -2.96 -2.90 -2.52
C LEU A 126 -1.65 -2.14 -2.45
N ASN A 127 -1.21 -1.82 -1.24
CA ASN A 127 0.15 -1.35 -0.99
C ASN A 127 1.12 -2.54 -1.03
N VAL A 128 1.98 -2.55 -2.06
CA VAL A 128 2.99 -3.59 -2.27
C VAL A 128 4.42 -3.05 -2.20
N GLY A 129 4.59 -1.79 -1.77
CA GLY A 129 5.92 -1.14 -1.70
C GLY A 129 5.93 0.33 -1.31
N TYR A 130 4.77 0.97 -1.16
CA TYR A 130 4.66 2.37 -0.77
C TYR A 130 4.83 2.57 0.75
N THR A 131 6.08 2.58 1.21
CA THR A 131 6.43 2.60 2.65
C THR A 131 6.45 3.98 3.30
N LEU A 132 6.07 5.04 2.58
CA LEU A 132 5.92 6.38 3.16
C LEU A 132 4.74 6.50 4.12
N LEU A 133 3.72 5.66 3.92
CA LEU A 133 2.51 5.63 4.71
C LEU A 133 2.45 4.35 5.52
N SER A 134 2.07 4.47 6.79
CA SER A 134 1.60 3.35 7.60
C SER A 134 0.33 2.72 6.98
N PRO A 135 -0.06 1.52 7.42
CA PRO A 135 -1.29 0.89 6.92
C PRO A 135 -2.55 1.75 7.06
N ASP A 136 -2.72 2.39 8.21
CA ASP A 136 -3.89 3.25 8.46
C ASP A 136 -3.83 4.56 7.65
N GLU A 137 -2.65 5.19 7.55
CA GLU A 137 -2.50 6.38 6.70
C GLU A 137 -2.75 6.05 5.22
N PHE A 138 -2.30 4.88 4.73
CA PHE A 138 -2.57 4.43 3.37
C PHE A 138 -4.07 4.28 3.12
N LYS A 139 -4.78 3.62 4.04
CA LYS A 139 -6.25 3.48 4.01
C LYS A 139 -6.95 4.83 3.96
N ASP A 140 -6.59 5.75 4.87
CA ASP A 140 -7.23 7.06 4.97
C ASP A 140 -7.00 7.91 3.71
N VAL A 141 -5.78 7.86 3.15
CA VAL A 141 -5.45 8.53 1.89
C VAL A 141 -6.23 7.92 0.73
N CYS A 142 -6.31 6.59 0.61
CA CYS A 142 -7.11 5.91 -0.40
C CYS A 142 -8.58 6.31 -0.32
N PHE A 143 -9.18 6.26 0.88
CA PHE A 143 -10.56 6.64 1.12
C PHE A 143 -10.82 8.09 0.73
N LYS A 144 -9.99 9.02 1.20
CA LYS A 144 -10.06 10.44 0.84
C LYS A 144 -9.98 10.65 -0.67
N CYS A 145 -9.06 9.99 -1.36
CA CYS A 145 -8.92 10.11 -2.81
C CYS A 145 -10.16 9.56 -3.54
N VAL A 146 -10.68 8.41 -3.13
CA VAL A 146 -11.89 7.85 -3.75
C VAL A 146 -13.08 8.80 -3.57
N CYS A 147 -13.32 9.30 -2.37
CA CYS A 147 -14.44 10.19 -2.07
C CYS A 147 -14.36 11.55 -2.79
N ASN A 148 -13.16 12.15 -2.88
CA ASN A 148 -13.02 13.52 -3.38
C ASN A 148 -12.66 13.61 -4.87
N ASP A 149 -11.99 12.61 -5.42
CA ASP A 149 -11.43 12.67 -6.77
C ASP A 149 -12.15 11.77 -7.78
N THR A 150 -13.13 10.98 -7.34
CA THR A 150 -13.82 10.00 -8.20
C THR A 150 -15.34 9.96 -7.95
N SER A 151 -16.09 9.51 -8.95
CA SER A 151 -17.53 9.19 -8.84
C SER A 151 -17.86 7.80 -9.41
N GLY A 152 -16.82 7.05 -9.80
CA GLY A 152 -16.92 5.78 -10.49
C GLY A 152 -16.81 4.55 -9.60
N ILE A 153 -16.70 4.73 -8.29
CA ILE A 153 -16.36 3.68 -7.33
C ILE A 153 -17.48 3.60 -6.30
N ASP A 154 -18.06 2.42 -6.14
CA ASP A 154 -19.11 2.14 -5.15
C ASP A 154 -18.52 1.51 -3.88
N TRP A 155 -17.44 0.74 -4.01
CA TRP A 155 -16.71 0.11 -2.91
C TRP A 155 -15.21 0.27 -3.07
N LEU A 156 -14.53 0.53 -1.97
CA LEU A 156 -13.08 0.52 -1.87
C LEU A 156 -12.66 -0.66 -1.00
N VAL A 157 -11.80 -1.51 -1.54
CA VAL A 157 -11.07 -2.52 -0.78
C VAL A 157 -9.63 -2.06 -0.71
N CYS A 158 -9.15 -1.74 0.48
CA CYS A 158 -7.81 -1.23 0.69
C CYS A 158 -6.99 -2.25 1.49
N GLY A 159 -5.81 -2.57 1.01
CA GLY A 159 -5.00 -3.59 1.65
C GLY A 159 -3.52 -3.49 1.34
N GLY A 160 -2.79 -4.51 1.75
CA GLY A 160 -1.36 -4.61 1.54
C GLY A 160 -0.75 -5.62 2.49
N ILE A 161 0.47 -6.02 2.17
CA ILE A 161 1.30 -6.85 3.05
C ILE A 161 2.42 -5.95 3.57
N TYR A 162 2.54 -5.80 4.88
CA TYR A 162 3.56 -4.99 5.52
C TYR A 162 4.46 -5.92 6.31
N PHE A 163 5.73 -5.97 5.93
CA PHE A 163 6.69 -6.87 6.54
C PHE A 163 7.72 -6.06 7.32
N HIS A 164 7.86 -6.39 8.60
CA HIS A 164 8.81 -5.80 9.51
C HIS A 164 9.71 -6.89 10.05
N SER A 165 11.01 -6.62 10.12
CA SER A 165 11.98 -7.60 10.60
C SER A 165 13.12 -6.88 11.29
N ASP A 166 13.62 -7.48 12.36
CA ASP A 166 14.84 -7.06 13.04
C ASP A 166 15.99 -8.07 12.83
N LYS A 167 15.84 -8.92 11.80
CA LYS A 167 16.63 -10.11 11.42
C LYS A 167 16.26 -11.37 12.22
N PHE A 168 15.88 -11.26 13.49
CA PHE A 168 15.49 -12.41 14.32
C PHE A 168 13.98 -12.56 14.38
N ASP A 169 13.29 -11.49 14.78
CA ASP A 169 11.85 -11.40 14.86
C ASP A 169 11.30 -10.86 13.54
N ASN A 170 10.23 -11.50 13.06
CA ASN A 170 9.62 -11.24 11.76
C ASN A 170 8.11 -11.07 11.93
N TYR A 171 7.57 -9.93 11.52
CA TYR A 171 6.15 -9.60 11.63
C TYR A 171 5.59 -9.29 10.25
N VAL A 172 4.52 -9.99 9.91
CA VAL A 172 3.74 -9.71 8.70
C VAL A 172 2.37 -9.22 9.13
N ILE A 173 2.05 -7.99 8.72
CA ILE A 173 0.73 -7.39 8.89
C ILE A 173 0.09 -7.36 7.50
N ALA A 174 -0.90 -8.23 7.28
CA ALA A 174 -1.67 -8.22 6.05
C ALA A 174 -3.02 -7.57 6.32
N ARG A 175 -3.32 -6.46 5.63
CA ARG A 175 -4.59 -5.75 5.74
C ARG A 175 -5.40 -5.96 4.46
N PHE A 176 -6.71 -6.07 4.60
CA PHE A 176 -7.66 -6.16 3.51
C PHE A 176 -9.04 -5.66 3.98
N GLU A 177 -9.19 -4.35 4.00
CA GLU A 177 -10.33 -3.66 4.61
C GLU A 177 -11.34 -3.24 3.54
N ASN A 178 -12.62 -3.59 3.75
CA ASN A 178 -13.72 -3.26 2.86
C ASN A 178 -14.43 -1.98 3.34
N LEU A 179 -14.53 -0.97 2.48
CA LEU A 179 -15.11 0.34 2.78
C LEU A 179 -16.21 0.67 1.76
N PRO A 180 -17.49 0.73 2.17
CA PRO A 180 -18.57 1.15 1.29
C PRO A 180 -18.45 2.66 1.02
N ILE A 181 -18.44 3.05 -0.26
CA ILE A 181 -18.42 4.45 -0.69
C ILE A 181 -19.83 4.90 -1.05
N ASN A 182 -20.55 4.05 -1.80
CA ASN A 182 -21.94 4.26 -2.17
C ASN A 182 -22.84 3.31 -1.38
N LEU A 183 -23.45 3.82 -0.31
CA LEU A 183 -24.32 3.04 0.58
C LEU A 183 -25.56 2.45 -0.13
N GLY A 184 -25.95 2.99 -1.29
CA GLY A 184 -27.05 2.48 -2.10
C GLY A 184 -26.67 1.28 -2.99
N ARG A 185 -25.40 0.89 -3.02
CA ARG A 185 -24.90 -0.24 -3.81
C ARG A 185 -24.34 -1.29 -2.87
N SER A 186 -25.03 -2.41 -2.75
CA SER A 186 -24.59 -3.56 -1.97
C SER A 186 -23.47 -4.32 -2.68
N PHE A 187 -22.47 -4.84 -1.95
CA PHE A 187 -21.47 -5.79 -2.46
C PHE A 187 -21.48 -7.07 -1.61
N PRO A 188 -22.47 -7.98 -1.82
CA PRO A 188 -22.55 -9.23 -1.07
C PRO A 188 -21.33 -10.14 -1.24
N SER A 189 -20.70 -10.13 -2.42
CA SER A 189 -19.55 -10.99 -2.73
C SER A 189 -18.24 -10.56 -2.05
N ARG A 190 -18.25 -9.49 -1.23
CA ARG A 190 -17.07 -9.02 -0.48
C ARG A 190 -16.53 -10.07 0.49
N ASP A 191 -17.41 -10.88 1.09
CA ASP A 191 -17.00 -11.86 2.10
C ASP A 191 -16.26 -13.03 1.42
N ALA A 192 -16.75 -13.49 0.27
CA ALA A 192 -16.05 -14.48 -0.55
C ALA A 192 -14.68 -14.00 -1.06
N LEU A 193 -14.57 -12.70 -1.39
CA LEU A 193 -13.31 -12.08 -1.76
C LEU A 193 -12.32 -12.05 -0.57
N LEU A 194 -12.80 -11.66 0.61
CA LEU A 194 -11.99 -11.63 1.84
C LEU A 194 -11.51 -13.03 2.23
N GLU A 195 -12.39 -14.03 2.25
CA GLU A 195 -12.03 -15.42 2.55
C GLU A 195 -10.99 -15.98 1.57
N SER A 196 -11.09 -15.61 0.29
CA SER A 196 -10.13 -16.05 -0.73
C SER A 196 -8.78 -15.34 -0.60
N TRP A 197 -8.78 -14.07 -0.19
CA TRP A 197 -7.56 -13.35 0.17
C TRP A 197 -6.88 -13.98 1.39
N ASP A 198 -7.63 -14.31 2.44
CA ASP A 198 -7.11 -14.96 3.65
C ASP A 198 -6.51 -16.34 3.34
N ARG A 199 -7.17 -17.12 2.47
CA ARG A 199 -6.62 -18.41 1.99
C ARG A 199 -5.29 -18.21 1.27
N TYR A 200 -5.23 -17.26 0.33
CA TYR A 200 -4.01 -16.91 -0.39
C TYR A 200 -2.89 -16.47 0.57
N LEU A 201 -3.19 -15.65 1.57
CA LEU A 201 -2.22 -15.20 2.57
C LEU A 201 -1.66 -16.38 3.36
N ASN A 202 -2.51 -17.28 3.84
CA ASN A 202 -2.08 -18.45 4.61
C ASN A 202 -1.15 -19.36 3.79
N GLU A 203 -1.51 -19.61 2.52
CA GLU A 203 -0.67 -20.37 1.59
C GLU A 203 0.67 -19.67 1.35
N SER A 204 0.63 -18.36 1.09
CA SER A 204 1.83 -17.56 0.80
C SER A 204 2.77 -17.46 2.00
N MET A 205 2.24 -17.28 3.22
CA MET A 205 3.05 -17.24 4.44
C MET A 205 3.64 -18.62 4.78
N THR A 206 2.88 -19.69 4.55
CA THR A 206 3.38 -21.06 4.71
C THR A 206 4.54 -21.33 3.74
N GLU A 207 4.37 -20.92 2.47
CA GLU A 207 5.39 -21.09 1.45
C GLU A 207 6.65 -20.30 1.76
N MET A 208 6.52 -19.05 2.23
CA MET A 208 7.65 -18.21 2.63
C MET A 208 8.51 -18.86 3.72
N VAL A 209 7.90 -19.57 4.67
CA VAL A 209 8.65 -20.28 5.73
C VAL A 209 9.31 -21.55 5.20
N ARG A 210 8.64 -22.28 4.31
CA ARG A 210 9.13 -23.57 3.78
C ARG A 210 10.20 -23.39 2.71
N ASN A 211 10.04 -22.38 1.85
CA ASN A 211 10.86 -22.09 0.69
C ASN A 211 11.16 -20.58 0.65
N PRO A 212 12.12 -20.10 1.47
CA PRO A 212 12.44 -18.68 1.55
C PRO A 212 12.84 -18.11 0.19
N VAL A 213 12.31 -16.92 -0.13
CA VAL A 213 12.62 -16.24 -1.38
C VAL A 213 14.11 -15.87 -1.42
N PRO A 214 14.81 -16.12 -2.54
CA PRO A 214 16.18 -15.66 -2.72
C PRO A 214 16.31 -14.15 -2.46
N ILE A 215 17.44 -13.72 -1.92
CA ILE A 215 17.68 -12.30 -1.57
C ILE A 215 17.54 -11.37 -2.79
N SER A 216 17.81 -11.88 -4.00
CA SER A 216 17.71 -11.15 -5.26
C SER A 216 16.27 -10.86 -5.71
N ASP A 217 15.29 -11.65 -5.27
CA ASP A 217 13.98 -11.76 -5.95
C ASP A 217 12.80 -11.38 -5.03
N GLY A 218 13.05 -10.83 -3.84
CA GLY A 218 12.02 -10.52 -2.87
C GLY A 218 12.09 -9.12 -2.27
N ARG A 219 10.99 -8.71 -1.64
CA ARG A 219 10.88 -7.42 -0.98
C ARG A 219 11.56 -7.43 0.39
N MET A 220 12.30 -6.37 0.68
CA MET A 220 12.87 -6.09 2.00
C MET A 220 11.76 -5.88 3.05
N PRO A 221 12.06 -6.09 4.35
CA PRO A 221 11.25 -5.47 5.39
C PRO A 221 11.21 -3.94 5.23
N VAL A 222 10.18 -3.33 5.79
CA VAL A 222 10.08 -1.88 5.91
C VAL A 222 11.22 -1.40 6.80
N ILE A 223 12.16 -0.67 6.19
CA ILE A 223 13.30 -0.03 6.83
C ILE A 223 13.18 1.49 6.73
N ASP A 224 14.07 2.21 7.45
CA ASP A 224 14.15 3.66 7.36
C ASP A 224 14.35 4.09 5.90
N LEU A 225 13.50 5.00 5.43
CA LEU A 225 13.68 5.59 4.11
C LEU A 225 14.61 6.79 4.24
N THR A 226 15.54 6.94 3.31
CA THR A 226 16.48 8.05 3.31
C THR A 226 16.63 8.70 1.94
N PHE A 227 16.86 10.02 1.91
CA PHE A 227 17.41 10.70 0.74
C PHE A 227 18.30 11.87 1.17
N GLU A 228 19.16 12.34 0.26
CA GLU A 228 20.01 13.50 0.49
C GLU A 228 19.62 14.65 -0.45
N LEU A 229 19.55 15.86 0.09
CA LEU A 229 19.29 17.07 -0.69
C LEU A 229 20.10 18.22 -0.10
N ASN A 230 20.91 18.89 -0.94
CA ASN A 230 21.80 19.99 -0.52
C ASN A 230 22.70 19.63 0.67
N SER A 231 23.29 18.43 0.64
CA SER A 231 24.14 17.87 1.72
C SER A 231 23.44 17.70 3.07
N ILE A 232 22.11 17.72 3.10
CA ILE A 232 21.28 17.41 4.27
C ILE A 232 20.65 16.04 4.06
N ARG A 233 20.73 15.19 5.08
CA ARG A 233 20.11 13.86 5.07
C ARG A 233 18.70 13.93 5.62
N TYR A 234 17.74 13.40 4.89
CA TYR A 234 16.35 13.28 5.32
C TYR A 234 16.04 11.81 5.59
N ILE A 235 15.42 11.53 6.74
CA ILE A 235 15.11 10.17 7.18
C ILE A 235 13.64 10.10 7.56
N LYS A 236 12.87 9.19 6.94
CA LYS A 236 11.57 8.75 7.45
C LYS A 236 11.80 7.43 8.19
N PRO A 237 11.77 7.44 9.53
CA PRO A 237 11.94 6.20 10.28
C PRO A 237 10.84 5.20 9.94
N ALA A 238 11.22 3.93 9.85
CA ALA A 238 10.27 2.83 9.87
C ALA A 238 9.50 2.83 11.20
N THR A 239 8.25 2.37 11.13
CA THR A 239 7.43 2.18 12.33
C THR A 239 8.12 1.22 13.29
N GLY A 240 8.06 1.55 14.59
CA GLY A 240 8.66 0.72 15.63
C GLY A 240 8.08 -0.70 15.65
N MET A 241 8.94 -1.68 15.89
CA MET A 241 8.56 -3.07 16.14
C MET A 241 8.32 -3.30 17.63
N PRO A 242 7.57 -4.34 18.01
CA PRO A 242 7.48 -4.79 19.40
C PRO A 242 8.87 -5.08 19.98
N GLN A 243 9.00 -5.01 21.31
CA GLN A 243 10.28 -5.27 21.97
C GLN A 243 10.74 -6.71 21.70
N SER A 244 11.95 -6.84 21.18
CA SER A 244 12.59 -8.12 20.94
C SER A 244 13.24 -8.66 22.21
N SER A 245 13.09 -9.96 22.46
CA SER A 245 13.82 -10.64 23.54
C SER A 245 15.29 -10.93 23.19
N PHE A 246 15.67 -10.83 21.91
CA PHE A 246 17.01 -11.14 21.43
C PHE A 246 17.99 -9.98 21.59
N TRP A 247 17.51 -8.75 21.57
CA TRP A 247 18.37 -7.55 21.57
C TRP A 247 18.47 -6.89 22.94
N PRO A 248 19.67 -6.50 23.40
CA PRO A 248 19.81 -5.70 24.61
C PRO A 248 19.01 -4.39 24.52
N GLY A 249 18.15 -4.14 25.51
CA GLY A 249 17.25 -2.98 25.49
C GLY A 249 16.00 -3.13 24.62
N GLY A 250 15.76 -4.33 24.06
CA GLY A 250 14.51 -4.67 23.39
C GLY A 250 14.41 -4.24 21.92
N ALA A 251 15.47 -3.69 21.33
CA ALA A 251 15.44 -3.21 19.95
C ALA A 251 16.75 -3.55 19.22
N ALA A 252 16.64 -4.02 17.98
CA ALA A 252 17.80 -4.16 17.12
C ALA A 252 18.47 -2.81 16.89
N PRO A 253 19.81 -2.78 16.78
CA PRO A 253 20.50 -1.63 16.21
C PRO A 253 19.90 -1.31 14.84
N ARG A 254 19.49 -0.07 14.62
CA ARG A 254 19.05 0.36 13.28
C ARG A 254 20.23 0.23 12.33
N ASP A 255 20.02 -0.44 11.20
CA ASP A 255 21.04 -0.49 10.17
C ASP A 255 21.25 0.93 9.65
N ASN A 256 22.45 1.48 9.88
CA ASN A 256 22.89 2.69 9.24
C ASN A 256 23.19 2.38 7.76
N THR A 257 22.17 2.08 6.96
CA THR A 257 22.35 2.00 5.52
C THR A 257 22.43 3.43 4.98
N SER A 258 23.62 4.03 5.06
CA SER A 258 24.09 4.83 3.93
C SER A 258 24.10 3.91 2.72
N GLY A 259 23.54 4.36 1.59
CA GLY A 259 23.39 3.56 0.38
C GLY A 259 24.65 2.87 -0.13
#